data_AF-A0A7S1K4L7-F1
#
_entry.id   AF-A0A7S1K4L7-F1
#
_cell.length_a   1.000
_cell.length_b   1.000
_cell.length_c   1.000
_cell.angle_alpha   90.00
_cell.angle_beta   90.00
_cell.angle_gamma   90.00
#
_symmetry.space_group_name_H-M   'P 1'
#
loop_
_entity.id
_entity.type
_entity.pdbx_description
1 polymer ?
#
loop_
_entity_poly.entity_id
_entity_poly.type
_entity_poly.pdbx_seq_one_letter_code
_entity_poly.pdbx_strand_id
1 'polypeptide(L)'
;LDNGKIRLDFPLQGILSPTGDGSLFADTVSSLMERTTTIAAPLGIQGSARVDVQTPLGRLNLDGLRVTSNFDLSGEAEDGQQKESLQVSVDDFRLVEDFDNLTALEMANVFGEYGRVAVLQSKLATEIAITLTSTLALTIDFGKLTLLGALRYGNQDVGALEINTPFVLEPGDNQVRLRGYLWRTEANERQAQELIQAALAATPLRIGLEGVRLGYPVGTSSGEQEMLPAWVTKVAEGVKFDTTMTSLDSLTESIRGGELIESVETQDLYLRFDEVQDGAELSAIPMEGSFDVVINNPLGSSQDIVIESVAMSLSLVNGARNDAPVLGRIESPPVKTEDRRYVNGS
;
A
#
# COMPACT_ATOMS: atom_id res chain seq x y z
N LEU A 1 -1.89 26.41 19.35
CA LEU A 1 -2.84 26.99 18.37
C LEU A 1 -3.37 28.28 18.97
N ASP A 2 -3.02 29.43 18.41
CA ASP A 2 -3.48 30.72 18.94
C ASP A 2 -4.94 30.99 18.54
N ASN A 3 -5.67 31.75 19.38
CA ASN A 3 -7.04 32.24 19.18
C ASN A 3 -8.15 31.18 19.09
N GLY A 4 -8.45 30.49 20.18
CA GLY A 4 -9.74 29.78 20.31
C GLY A 4 -9.89 28.55 19.41
N LYS A 5 -8.79 28.04 18.84
CA LYS A 5 -8.80 26.82 18.01
C LYS A 5 -8.54 25.58 18.86
N ILE A 6 -9.36 24.56 18.68
CA ILE A 6 -9.21 23.25 19.32
C ILE A 6 -8.79 22.27 18.22
N ARG A 7 -7.57 21.71 18.30
CA ARG A 7 -7.20 20.51 17.53
C ARG A 7 -7.82 19.32 18.23
N LEU A 8 -8.34 18.37 17.46
CA LEU A 8 -8.95 17.15 17.94
C LEU A 8 -8.39 16.01 17.11
N ASP A 9 -7.84 15.03 17.78
CA ASP A 9 -7.19 13.91 17.14
C ASP A 9 -8.15 12.72 17.27
N PHE A 10 -8.72 12.27 16.16
CA PHE A 10 -9.69 11.18 16.14
C PHE A 10 -9.10 9.95 15.45
N PRO A 11 -9.14 8.76 16.08
CA PRO A 11 -8.86 7.54 15.35
C PRO A 11 -9.97 7.33 14.33
N LEU A 12 -9.60 7.26 13.05
CA LEU A 12 -10.45 6.69 12.02
C LEU A 12 -10.41 5.18 12.19
N GLN A 13 -11.56 4.61 12.53
CA GLN A 13 -11.83 3.20 12.32
C GLN A 13 -13.04 3.15 11.40
N GLY A 14 -12.81 2.71 10.16
CA GLY A 14 -13.85 2.70 9.15
C GLY A 14 -13.72 1.53 8.20
N ILE A 15 -14.77 1.33 7.43
CA ILE A 15 -14.78 0.34 6.35
C ILE A 15 -14.89 1.11 5.04
N LEU A 16 -13.92 0.93 4.16
CA LEU A 16 -13.99 1.35 2.77
C LEU A 16 -14.72 0.30 1.96
N SER A 17 -15.92 0.63 1.50
CA SER A 17 -16.68 -0.18 0.57
C SER A 17 -16.47 0.36 -0.85
N PRO A 18 -15.75 -0.36 -1.73
CA PRO A 18 -15.55 0.04 -3.12
C PRO A 18 -16.88 0.20 -3.84
N THR A 19 -16.94 1.16 -4.77
CA THR A 19 -18.14 1.35 -5.59
C THR A 19 -18.19 0.28 -6.69
N GLY A 20 -19.36 -0.32 -6.91
CA GLY A 20 -19.55 -1.32 -7.97
C GLY A 20 -18.81 -2.63 -7.66
N ASP A 21 -17.98 -3.09 -8.61
CA ASP A 21 -17.15 -4.29 -8.48
C ASP A 21 -15.73 -4.01 -7.94
N GLY A 22 -15.45 -2.75 -7.56
CA GLY A 22 -14.14 -2.31 -7.12
C GLY A 22 -13.11 -2.12 -8.24
N SER A 23 -13.51 -2.23 -9.52
CA SER A 23 -12.61 -2.01 -10.66
C SER A 23 -11.92 -0.65 -10.63
N LEU A 24 -12.68 0.43 -10.40
CA LEU A 24 -12.11 1.79 -10.32
C LEU A 24 -11.09 1.95 -9.19
N PHE A 25 -11.32 1.27 -8.07
CA PHE A 25 -10.38 1.26 -6.95
C PHE A 25 -9.10 0.51 -7.34
N ALA A 26 -9.23 -0.69 -7.91
CA ALA A 26 -8.09 -1.46 -8.39
C ALA A 26 -7.29 -0.71 -9.46
N ASP A 27 -7.95 -0.08 -10.45
CA ASP A 27 -7.28 0.70 -11.49
C ASP A 27 -6.52 1.89 -10.89
N THR A 28 -7.07 2.51 -9.84
CA THR A 28 -6.40 3.63 -9.15
C THR A 28 -5.18 3.14 -8.38
N VAL A 29 -5.30 2.05 -7.61
CA VAL A 29 -4.16 1.45 -6.89
C VAL A 29 -3.08 0.97 -7.88
N SER A 30 -3.47 0.29 -8.95
CA SER A 30 -2.56 -0.14 -10.01
C SER A 30 -1.87 1.06 -10.67
N SER A 31 -2.60 2.15 -10.97
CA SER A 31 -2.01 3.37 -11.53
C SER A 31 -1.00 4.02 -10.59
N LEU A 32 -1.22 3.96 -9.28
CA LEU A 32 -0.27 4.43 -8.27
C LEU A 32 1.02 3.60 -8.22
N MET A 33 0.90 2.30 -8.52
CA MET A 33 2.02 1.35 -8.55
C MET A 33 2.74 1.31 -9.91
N GLU A 34 2.05 1.53 -11.04
CA GLU A 34 2.53 1.26 -12.41
C GLU A 34 3.52 2.31 -12.99
N ARG A 35 4.14 3.17 -12.19
CA ARG A 35 5.25 4.05 -12.63
C ARG A 35 4.95 4.92 -13.86
N THR A 36 3.70 5.26 -14.17
CA THR A 36 3.41 6.11 -15.34
C THR A 36 3.51 7.59 -14.98
N THR A 37 4.22 8.35 -15.81
CA THR A 37 4.55 9.79 -15.71
C THR A 37 3.36 10.75 -15.64
N THR A 38 2.14 10.21 -15.60
CA THR A 38 0.92 10.99 -15.46
C THR A 38 0.64 11.10 -13.96
N ILE A 39 0.74 12.33 -13.44
CA ILE A 39 0.38 12.68 -12.06
C ILE A 39 -0.93 11.95 -11.74
N ALA A 40 -0.85 10.92 -10.89
CA ALA A 40 -2.05 10.28 -10.38
C ALA A 40 -2.89 11.41 -9.77
N ALA A 41 -4.15 11.52 -10.18
CA ALA A 41 -4.99 12.58 -9.64
C ALA A 41 -5.00 12.44 -8.10
N PRO A 42 -4.89 13.55 -7.35
CA PRO A 42 -4.82 13.48 -5.90
C PRO A 42 -6.02 12.71 -5.39
N LEU A 43 -5.82 11.78 -4.45
CA LEU A 43 -6.95 11.11 -3.82
C LEU A 43 -7.68 12.13 -2.96
N GLY A 44 -8.98 12.29 -3.18
CA GLY A 44 -9.81 13.14 -2.35
C GLY A 44 -10.57 12.30 -1.33
N ILE A 45 -10.73 12.83 -0.13
CA ILE A 45 -11.77 12.39 0.80
C ILE A 45 -12.80 13.51 0.90
N GLN A 46 -14.04 13.20 0.58
CA GLN A 46 -15.15 14.14 0.69
C GLN A 46 -16.33 13.54 1.46
N GLY A 47 -17.01 14.32 2.28
CA GLY A 47 -18.18 13.84 3.01
C GLY A 47 -18.62 14.76 4.12
N SER A 48 -19.16 14.16 5.17
CA SER A 48 -19.69 14.87 6.33
C SER A 48 -19.35 14.16 7.63
N ALA A 49 -19.06 14.96 8.66
CA ALA A 49 -18.93 14.51 10.02
C ALA A 49 -20.12 14.99 10.87
N ARG A 50 -20.44 14.18 11.88
CA ARG A 50 -21.35 14.53 12.96
C ARG A 50 -20.56 14.55 14.25
N VAL A 51 -20.64 15.65 14.99
CA VAL A 51 -19.93 15.84 16.26
C VAL A 51 -20.94 16.18 17.35
N ASP A 52 -20.92 15.40 18.43
CA ASP A 52 -21.67 15.67 19.63
C ASP A 52 -20.77 16.37 20.66
N VAL A 53 -21.16 17.59 21.06
CA VAL A 53 -20.36 18.48 21.89
C VAL A 53 -21.13 18.84 23.15
N GLN A 54 -20.55 18.59 24.31
CA GLN A 54 -21.06 19.09 25.58
C GLN A 54 -20.48 20.47 25.88
N THR A 55 -21.36 21.46 26.05
CA THR A 55 -21.02 22.84 26.40
C THR A 55 -21.63 23.21 27.77
N PRO A 56 -21.24 24.34 28.38
CA PRO A 56 -21.91 24.87 29.56
C PRO A 56 -23.40 25.17 29.35
N LEU A 57 -23.83 25.38 28.10
CA LEU A 57 -25.22 25.63 27.71
C LEU A 57 -26.01 24.34 27.44
N GLY A 58 -25.36 23.18 27.55
CA GLY A 58 -25.94 21.88 27.25
C GLY A 58 -25.27 21.19 26.07
N ARG A 59 -25.83 20.04 25.68
CA ARG A 59 -25.35 19.26 24.54
C ARG A 59 -25.76 19.92 23.22
N LEU A 60 -24.77 20.13 22.37
CA LEU A 60 -24.90 20.63 21.01
C LEU A 60 -24.58 19.49 20.04
N ASN A 61 -25.48 19.26 19.09
CA ASN A 61 -25.25 18.32 18.00
C ASN A 61 -24.91 19.11 16.73
N LEU A 62 -23.70 18.91 16.22
CA LEU A 62 -23.21 19.52 14.99
C LEU A 62 -23.26 18.47 13.89
N ASP A 63 -24.34 18.48 13.11
CA ASP A 63 -24.52 17.54 11.99
C ASP A 63 -24.14 18.18 10.65
N GLY A 64 -23.72 17.34 9.69
CA GLY A 64 -23.42 17.77 8.33
C GLY A 64 -22.17 18.65 8.20
N LEU A 65 -21.22 18.55 9.12
CA LEU A 65 -19.95 19.28 9.02
C LEU A 65 -19.19 18.76 7.80
N ARG A 66 -19.07 19.59 6.76
CA ARG A 66 -18.43 19.18 5.50
C ARG A 66 -16.96 18.85 5.75
N VAL A 67 -16.56 17.65 5.33
CA VAL A 67 -15.17 17.20 5.30
C VAL A 67 -14.72 17.16 3.85
N THR A 68 -13.64 17.88 3.55
CA THR A 68 -12.95 17.78 2.26
C THR A 68 -11.46 17.81 2.55
N SER A 69 -10.76 16.74 2.20
CA SER A 69 -9.31 16.65 2.23
C SER A 69 -8.83 16.13 0.90
N ASN A 70 -7.70 16.66 0.43
CA ASN A 70 -7.00 16.10 -0.73
C ASN A 70 -5.68 15.55 -0.22
N PHE A 71 -5.40 14.31 -0.58
CA PHE A 71 -4.17 13.62 -0.33
C PHE A 71 -3.34 13.77 -1.59
N ASP A 72 -2.27 14.54 -1.47
CA ASP A 72 -1.24 14.44 -2.49
C ASP A 72 -0.54 13.10 -2.29
N LEU A 73 -0.75 12.21 -3.25
CA LEU A 73 -0.10 10.91 -3.27
C LEU A 73 1.29 10.98 -3.89
N SER A 74 1.58 12.08 -4.59
CA SER A 74 2.93 12.36 -5.01
C SER A 74 3.64 13.04 -3.84
N GLY A 75 4.71 12.40 -3.34
CA GLY A 75 5.62 13.11 -2.45
C GLY A 75 6.12 14.34 -3.20
N GLU A 76 5.83 15.55 -2.72
CA GLU A 76 6.35 16.77 -3.32
C GLU A 76 7.89 16.65 -3.38
N ALA A 77 8.43 16.62 -4.59
CA ALA A 77 9.86 16.78 -4.74
C ALA A 77 10.21 18.25 -4.55
N GLU A 78 11.11 18.55 -3.62
CA GLU A 78 11.59 19.91 -3.30
C GLU A 78 12.05 20.70 -4.54
N ASP A 79 12.43 20.01 -5.62
CA ASP A 79 12.96 20.61 -6.86
C ASP A 79 12.02 20.53 -8.08
N GLY A 80 10.75 20.17 -7.89
CA GLY A 80 9.77 20.06 -9.00
C GLY A 80 10.07 18.95 -10.01
N GLN A 81 11.03 18.07 -9.73
CA GLN A 81 11.26 16.84 -10.48
C GLN A 81 10.35 15.73 -9.96
N GLN A 82 9.54 15.13 -10.81
CA GLN A 82 8.70 13.99 -10.43
C GLN A 82 9.57 12.86 -9.85
N LYS A 83 9.45 12.60 -8.54
CA LYS A 83 9.99 11.38 -7.93
C LYS A 83 9.04 10.22 -8.23
N GLU A 84 9.61 9.06 -8.58
CA GLU A 84 8.84 7.82 -8.66
C GLU A 84 8.20 7.53 -7.30
N SER A 85 6.89 7.21 -7.30
CA SER A 85 6.14 6.89 -6.07
C SER A 85 6.68 5.66 -5.34
N LEU A 86 7.33 4.77 -6.08
CA LEU A 86 7.92 3.55 -5.58
C LEU A 86 9.20 3.24 -6.35
N GLN A 87 10.34 3.25 -5.65
CA GLN A 87 11.64 2.86 -6.19
C GLN A 87 12.03 1.49 -5.66
N VAL A 88 12.71 0.71 -6.47
CA VAL A 88 13.12 -0.66 -6.12
C VAL A 88 14.62 -0.80 -6.31
N SER A 89 15.35 -1.11 -5.24
CA SER A 89 16.74 -1.53 -5.29
C SER A 89 16.87 -3.00 -4.91
N VAL A 90 17.78 -3.71 -5.58
CA VAL A 90 18.14 -5.07 -5.19
C VAL A 90 19.37 -5.00 -4.29
N ASP A 91 19.20 -5.44 -3.05
CA ASP A 91 20.24 -5.40 -2.03
C ASP A 91 21.08 -6.67 -2.05
N ASP A 92 20.45 -7.80 -2.35
CA ASP A 92 21.10 -9.11 -2.32
C ASP A 92 20.41 -10.10 -3.27
N PHE A 93 21.20 -11.02 -3.82
CA PHE A 93 20.74 -12.10 -4.68
C PHE A 93 21.53 -13.36 -4.37
N ARG A 94 20.82 -14.42 -3.96
CA ARG A 94 21.44 -15.68 -3.53
C ARG A 94 20.79 -16.88 -4.18
N LEU A 95 21.62 -17.81 -4.64
CA LEU A 95 21.18 -19.17 -4.96
C LEU A 95 21.21 -20.01 -3.68
N VAL A 96 20.13 -20.73 -3.42
CA VAL A 96 20.00 -21.62 -2.25
C VAL A 96 19.74 -23.06 -2.72
N GLU A 97 19.87 -24.02 -1.80
CA GLU A 97 19.72 -25.44 -2.13
C GLU A 97 18.27 -25.79 -2.47
N ASP A 98 17.33 -25.49 -1.57
CA ASP A 98 15.89 -25.60 -1.78
C ASP A 98 15.13 -24.84 -0.67
N PHE A 99 13.79 -24.86 -0.71
CA PHE A 99 12.93 -24.36 0.37
C PHE A 99 12.08 -25.47 0.98
N ASP A 100 11.89 -25.43 2.31
CA ASP A 100 11.13 -26.46 3.03
C ASP A 100 9.63 -26.48 2.69
N ASN A 101 9.04 -25.32 2.37
CA ASN A 101 7.59 -25.14 2.25
C ASN A 101 7.15 -24.57 0.89
N LEU A 102 8.05 -24.49 -0.08
CA LEU A 102 7.79 -23.95 -1.40
C LEU A 102 8.45 -24.88 -2.39
N THR A 103 7.72 -25.38 -3.39
CA THR A 103 8.32 -26.19 -4.46
C THR A 103 8.18 -25.54 -5.82
N ALA A 104 9.17 -25.75 -6.69
CA ALA A 104 9.13 -25.22 -8.05
C ALA A 104 7.94 -25.75 -8.87
N LEU A 105 7.45 -26.96 -8.56
CA LEU A 105 6.29 -27.54 -9.25
C LEU A 105 5.02 -26.79 -8.86
N GLU A 106 4.84 -26.47 -7.57
CA GLU A 106 3.69 -25.68 -7.12
C GLU A 106 3.70 -24.28 -7.73
N MET A 107 4.85 -23.60 -7.73
CA MET A 107 4.97 -22.29 -8.40
C MET A 107 4.70 -22.40 -9.90
N ALA A 108 5.26 -23.40 -10.59
CA ALA A 108 5.02 -23.60 -12.01
C ALA A 108 3.56 -23.93 -12.34
N ASN A 109 2.85 -24.65 -11.47
CA ASN A 109 1.43 -24.92 -11.63
C ASN A 109 0.61 -23.62 -11.57
N VAL A 110 0.88 -22.76 -10.57
CA VAL A 110 0.21 -21.45 -10.48
C VAL A 110 0.44 -20.65 -11.76
N PHE A 111 1.67 -20.59 -12.27
CA PHE A 111 1.97 -19.87 -13.51
C PHE A 111 1.40 -20.53 -14.77
N GLY A 112 1.26 -21.86 -14.76
CA GLY A 112 0.61 -22.64 -15.81
C GLY A 112 -0.86 -22.29 -15.98
N GLU A 113 -1.56 -21.96 -14.89
CA GLU A 113 -2.94 -21.45 -14.94
C GLU A 113 -3.06 -20.13 -15.72
N TYR A 114 -2.00 -19.34 -15.76
CA TYR A 114 -1.89 -18.10 -16.55
C TYR A 114 -1.22 -18.30 -17.92
N GLY A 115 -0.95 -19.55 -18.32
CA GLY A 115 -0.31 -19.87 -19.60
C GLY A 115 1.15 -19.44 -19.72
N ARG A 116 1.86 -19.24 -18.60
CA ARG A 116 3.23 -18.70 -18.57
C ARG A 116 4.34 -19.76 -18.49
N VAL A 117 4.02 -21.05 -18.27
CA VAL A 117 5.04 -22.12 -18.15
C VAL A 117 4.70 -23.31 -19.06
N ALA A 118 5.67 -23.71 -19.89
CA ALA A 118 5.51 -24.79 -20.86
C ALA A 118 5.98 -26.15 -20.31
N VAL A 119 7.27 -26.31 -19.96
CA VAL A 119 7.85 -27.51 -19.33
C VAL A 119 9.17 -27.12 -18.65
N LEU A 120 9.35 -27.49 -17.37
CA LEU A 120 10.59 -27.26 -16.63
C LEU A 120 11.67 -28.28 -17.01
N GLN A 121 12.84 -27.81 -17.45
CA GLN A 121 14.03 -28.64 -17.66
C GLN A 121 14.93 -28.69 -16.43
N SER A 122 15.13 -27.55 -15.78
CA SER A 122 15.90 -27.43 -14.55
C SER A 122 15.37 -26.29 -13.69
N LYS A 123 15.64 -26.35 -12.39
CA LYS A 123 15.24 -25.36 -11.40
C LYS A 123 16.41 -25.02 -10.48
N LEU A 124 16.46 -23.78 -10.01
CA LEU A 124 17.39 -23.31 -8.98
C LEU A 124 16.61 -22.44 -8.00
N ALA A 125 16.69 -22.77 -6.71
CA ALA A 125 16.08 -21.94 -5.68
C ALA A 125 16.87 -20.63 -5.53
N THR A 126 16.15 -19.52 -5.40
CA THR A 126 16.71 -18.18 -5.32
C THR A 126 16.02 -17.35 -4.23
N GLU A 127 16.81 -16.57 -3.50
CA GLU A 127 16.35 -15.55 -2.59
C GLU A 127 16.87 -14.19 -3.06
N ILE A 128 15.98 -13.19 -3.15
CA ILE A 128 16.32 -11.81 -3.51
C ILE A 128 15.88 -10.91 -2.35
N ALA A 129 16.81 -10.15 -1.79
CA ALA A 129 16.48 -9.05 -0.87
C ALA A 129 16.39 -7.76 -1.68
N ILE A 130 15.28 -7.04 -1.52
CA ILE A 130 15.05 -5.75 -2.16
C ILE A 130 14.68 -4.71 -1.12
N THR A 131 15.04 -3.45 -1.40
CA THR A 131 14.50 -2.30 -0.71
C THR A 131 13.51 -1.60 -1.63
N LEU A 132 12.28 -1.44 -1.14
CA LEU A 132 11.20 -0.70 -1.78
C LEU A 132 11.08 0.66 -1.10
N THR A 133 11.56 1.72 -1.74
CA THR A 133 11.42 3.09 -1.26
C THR A 133 10.09 3.66 -1.75
N SER A 134 9.11 3.74 -0.86
CA SER A 134 7.81 4.37 -1.12
C SER A 134 7.85 5.84 -0.78
N THR A 135 7.42 6.71 -1.69
CA THR A 135 7.13 8.12 -1.36
C THR A 135 5.64 8.34 -1.09
N LEU A 136 4.84 7.27 -1.05
CA LEU A 136 3.43 7.37 -0.74
C LEU A 136 3.29 7.78 0.73
N ALA A 137 2.36 8.70 1.02
CA ALA A 137 2.02 9.10 2.38
C ALA A 137 1.07 8.11 3.08
N LEU A 138 0.88 6.91 2.52
CA LEU A 138 -0.05 5.89 3.01
C LEU A 138 0.65 4.55 3.20
N THR A 139 0.21 3.82 4.20
CA THR A 139 0.66 2.47 4.48
C THR A 139 -0.30 1.46 3.86
N ILE A 140 0.23 0.54 3.06
CA ILE A 140 -0.53 -0.55 2.45
C ILE A 140 -0.14 -1.87 3.12
N ASP A 141 -1.04 -2.46 3.88
CA ASP A 141 -0.86 -3.76 4.52
C ASP A 141 -1.60 -4.87 3.76
N PHE A 142 -0.83 -5.77 3.15
CA PHE A 142 -1.33 -6.95 2.48
C PHE A 142 -1.64 -8.10 3.46
N GLY A 143 -1.29 -7.93 4.73
CA GLY A 143 -1.57 -8.86 5.83
C GLY A 143 -1.02 -10.25 5.55
N LYS A 144 -1.86 -11.28 5.54
CA LYS A 144 -1.42 -12.66 5.22
C LYS A 144 -1.28 -12.94 3.72
N LEU A 145 -1.63 -11.99 2.86
CA LEU A 145 -1.47 -12.15 1.43
C LEU A 145 0.00 -12.01 1.05
N THR A 146 0.40 -12.82 0.09
CA THR A 146 1.70 -12.72 -0.57
C THR A 146 1.52 -12.38 -2.04
N LEU A 147 2.48 -11.61 -2.54
CA LEU A 147 2.63 -11.33 -3.95
C LEU A 147 3.49 -12.42 -4.59
N LEU A 148 2.90 -13.11 -5.56
CA LEU A 148 3.58 -13.99 -6.48
C LEU A 148 3.88 -13.22 -7.76
N GLY A 149 5.15 -13.11 -8.13
CA GLY A 149 5.63 -12.36 -9.29
C GLY A 149 6.48 -13.19 -10.23
N ALA A 150 6.33 -12.93 -11.52
CA ALA A 150 7.19 -13.43 -12.59
C ALA A 150 8.51 -12.67 -12.56
N LEU A 151 9.62 -13.39 -12.43
CA LEU A 151 10.94 -12.81 -12.65
C LEU A 151 11.24 -12.84 -14.14
N ARG A 152 11.51 -11.67 -14.71
CA ARG A 152 11.75 -11.45 -16.13
C ARG A 152 13.17 -11.00 -16.39
N TYR A 153 13.77 -11.54 -17.44
CA TYR A 153 15.04 -11.07 -17.96
C TYR A 153 14.94 -10.89 -19.48
N GLY A 154 15.16 -9.66 -19.93
CA GLY A 154 14.80 -9.25 -21.29
C GLY A 154 13.28 -9.37 -21.51
N ASN A 155 12.88 -10.18 -22.49
CA ASN A 155 11.47 -10.40 -22.84
C ASN A 155 10.92 -11.77 -22.40
N GLN A 156 11.64 -12.53 -21.58
CA GLN A 156 11.26 -13.88 -21.15
C GLN A 156 11.08 -13.96 -19.65
N ASP A 157 10.17 -14.84 -19.22
CA ASP A 157 10.03 -15.25 -17.84
C ASP A 157 11.12 -16.27 -17.53
N VAL A 158 11.97 -15.97 -16.55
CA VAL A 158 13.13 -16.78 -16.15
C VAL A 158 12.98 -17.38 -14.76
N GLY A 159 11.92 -17.01 -14.04
CA GLY A 159 11.58 -17.59 -12.76
C GLY A 159 10.27 -17.08 -12.20
N ALA A 160 9.96 -17.54 -11.00
CA ALA A 160 8.88 -17.03 -10.18
C ALA A 160 9.39 -16.76 -8.77
N LEU A 161 8.86 -15.72 -8.16
CA LEU A 161 9.21 -15.25 -6.83
C LEU A 161 7.95 -14.99 -6.03
N GLU A 162 7.99 -15.23 -4.74
CA GLU A 162 6.93 -14.98 -3.78
C GLU A 162 7.49 -14.16 -2.62
N ILE A 163 6.71 -13.21 -2.10
CA ILE A 163 7.09 -12.51 -0.86
C ILE A 163 6.87 -13.47 0.32
N ASN A 164 7.94 -13.79 1.04
CA ASN A 164 7.89 -14.84 2.08
C ASN A 164 7.32 -14.35 3.43
N THR A 165 6.75 -13.15 3.51
CA THR A 165 6.22 -12.57 4.76
C THR A 165 4.98 -11.75 4.48
N PRO A 166 4.16 -11.49 5.52
CA PRO A 166 3.27 -10.34 5.49
C PRO A 166 4.00 -9.12 4.95
N PHE A 167 3.42 -8.51 3.93
CA PHE A 167 4.02 -7.37 3.25
C PHE A 167 3.25 -6.13 3.66
N VAL A 168 3.95 -5.22 4.32
CA VAL A 168 3.48 -3.87 4.60
C VAL A 168 4.36 -2.93 3.79
N LEU A 169 3.74 -2.08 2.97
CA LEU A 169 4.39 -0.98 2.28
C LEU A 169 4.13 0.30 3.06
N GLU A 170 5.06 0.66 3.92
CA GLU A 170 5.08 1.91 4.69
C GLU A 170 5.70 3.04 3.85
N PRO A 171 5.45 4.31 4.19
CA PRO A 171 6.24 5.42 3.66
C PRO A 171 7.74 5.24 3.98
N GLY A 172 8.61 5.48 3.01
CA GLY A 172 10.05 5.31 3.14
C GLY A 172 10.57 3.95 2.67
N ASP A 173 11.67 3.48 3.26
CA ASP A 173 12.38 2.27 2.83
C ASP A 173 11.78 1.01 3.47
N ASN A 174 11.28 0.10 2.65
CA ASN A 174 10.70 -1.18 3.06
C ASN A 174 11.59 -2.33 2.60
N GLN A 175 12.08 -3.14 3.54
CA GLN A 175 12.87 -4.33 3.21
C GLN A 175 11.97 -5.51 2.92
N VAL A 176 12.10 -6.07 1.71
CA VAL A 176 11.31 -7.23 1.27
C VAL A 176 12.24 -8.35 0.86
N ARG A 177 11.90 -9.58 1.27
CA ARG A 177 12.57 -10.80 0.81
C ARG A 177 11.65 -11.60 -0.08
N LEU A 178 12.11 -11.79 -1.31
CA LEU A 178 11.50 -12.61 -2.34
C LEU A 178 12.17 -13.99 -2.32
N ARG A 179 11.38 -15.05 -2.38
CA ARG A 179 11.86 -16.44 -2.49
C ARG A 179 11.17 -17.12 -3.64
N GLY A 180 11.89 -17.96 -4.37
CA GLY A 180 11.27 -18.76 -5.41
C GLY A 180 12.30 -19.46 -6.29
N TYR A 181 11.95 -19.71 -7.53
CA TYR A 181 12.78 -20.51 -8.41
C TYR A 181 13.08 -19.79 -9.70
N LEU A 182 14.35 -19.81 -10.08
CA LEU A 182 14.73 -19.69 -11.47
C LEU A 182 14.43 -21.01 -12.16
N TRP A 183 13.88 -20.93 -13.36
CA TRP A 183 13.63 -22.09 -14.18
C TRP A 183 14.21 -21.96 -15.57
N ARG A 184 14.67 -23.11 -16.07
CA ARG A 184 15.07 -23.26 -17.46
C ARG A 184 13.99 -24.04 -18.21
N THR A 185 13.60 -23.51 -19.34
CA THR A 185 12.70 -24.08 -20.32
C THR A 185 13.38 -23.98 -21.69
N GLU A 186 12.85 -24.68 -22.69
CA GLU A 186 13.33 -24.55 -24.06
C GLU A 186 13.23 -23.10 -24.59
N ALA A 187 12.23 -22.34 -24.14
CA ALA A 187 11.98 -20.98 -24.59
C ALA A 187 12.91 -19.93 -23.96
N ASN A 188 13.45 -20.19 -22.76
CA ASN A 188 14.19 -19.19 -21.97
C ASN A 188 15.64 -19.60 -21.64
N GLU A 189 16.15 -20.70 -22.18
CA GLU A 189 17.46 -21.27 -21.81
C GLU A 189 18.59 -20.24 -21.87
N ARG A 190 18.65 -19.47 -22.96
CA ARG A 190 19.66 -18.42 -23.14
C ARG A 190 19.56 -17.33 -22.07
N GLN A 191 18.35 -16.82 -21.83
CA GLN A 191 18.09 -15.75 -20.87
C GLN A 191 18.38 -16.20 -19.43
N ALA A 192 17.98 -17.42 -19.06
CA ALA A 192 18.26 -17.99 -17.74
C ALA A 192 19.77 -18.17 -17.53
N GLN A 193 20.50 -18.64 -18.55
CA GLN A 193 21.95 -18.79 -18.48
C GLN A 193 22.68 -17.44 -18.40
N GLU A 194 22.27 -16.45 -19.20
CA GLU A 194 22.82 -15.09 -19.15
C GLU A 194 22.60 -14.44 -17.79
N LEU A 195 21.41 -14.58 -17.20
CA LEU A 195 21.11 -14.09 -15.86
C LEU A 195 22.05 -14.70 -14.81
N ILE A 196 22.21 -16.04 -14.83
CA ILE A 196 23.09 -16.73 -13.88
C ILE A 196 24.55 -16.30 -14.06
N GLN A 197 25.03 -16.22 -15.30
CA GLN A 197 26.40 -15.81 -15.59
C GLN A 197 26.69 -14.40 -15.13
N ALA A 198 25.78 -13.46 -15.38
CA ALA A 198 25.95 -12.07 -14.99
C ALA A 198 25.80 -11.88 -13.47
N ALA A 199 24.95 -12.66 -12.80
CA ALA A 199 24.87 -12.68 -11.34
C ALA A 199 26.19 -13.18 -10.72
N LEU A 200 26.77 -14.26 -11.25
CA LEU A 200 28.08 -14.78 -10.81
C LEU A 200 29.25 -13.85 -11.14
N ALA A 201 29.17 -13.12 -12.25
CA ALA A 201 30.17 -12.14 -12.67
C ALA A 201 29.98 -10.77 -12.02
N ALA A 202 29.03 -10.62 -11.08
CA ALA A 202 28.65 -9.35 -10.46
C ALA A 202 28.47 -8.23 -11.49
N THR A 203 27.91 -8.53 -12.67
CA THR A 203 27.65 -7.52 -13.70
C THR A 203 26.28 -6.90 -13.43
N PRO A 204 26.12 -5.57 -13.57
CA PRO A 204 24.82 -4.95 -13.41
C PRO A 204 23.79 -5.57 -14.36
N LEU A 205 22.64 -5.97 -13.82
CA LEU A 205 21.60 -6.70 -14.54
C LEU A 205 20.28 -5.98 -14.41
N ARG A 206 19.59 -5.75 -15.54
CA ARG A 206 18.21 -5.27 -15.50
C ARG A 206 17.27 -6.46 -15.42
N ILE A 207 16.56 -6.58 -14.30
CA ILE A 207 15.54 -7.59 -14.08
C ILE A 207 14.18 -6.90 -13.95
N GLY A 208 13.15 -7.55 -14.47
CA GLY A 208 11.76 -7.16 -14.27
C GLY A 208 11.09 -8.09 -13.27
N LEU A 209 10.27 -7.55 -12.37
CA LEU A 209 9.34 -8.31 -11.56
C LEU A 209 7.93 -7.90 -11.95
N GLU A 210 7.12 -8.86 -12.38
CA GLU A 210 5.73 -8.62 -12.78
C GLU A 210 4.81 -9.44 -11.88
N GLY A 211 3.99 -8.76 -11.08
CA GLY A 211 2.97 -9.38 -10.24
C GLY A 211 2.01 -10.22 -11.09
N VAL A 212 1.82 -11.47 -10.68
CA VAL A 212 0.93 -12.42 -11.33
C VAL A 212 -0.29 -12.66 -10.47
N ARG A 213 -0.11 -12.70 -9.15
CA ARG A 213 -1.17 -13.04 -8.21
C ARG A 213 -0.88 -12.46 -6.83
N LEU A 214 -1.93 -11.97 -6.17
CA LEU A 214 -1.99 -11.81 -4.72
C LEU A 214 -2.81 -12.98 -4.18
N GLY A 215 -2.28 -13.68 -3.18
CA GLY A 215 -2.87 -14.91 -2.69
C GLY A 215 -2.33 -15.32 -1.33
N TYR A 216 -2.85 -16.42 -0.78
CA TYR A 216 -2.19 -17.08 0.35
C TYR A 216 -0.89 -17.74 -0.10
N PRO A 217 0.11 -17.90 0.79
CA PRO A 217 1.38 -18.49 0.44
C PRO A 217 1.24 -19.87 -0.21
N VAL A 218 2.02 -20.11 -1.25
CA VAL A 218 2.07 -21.41 -1.90
C VAL A 218 2.47 -22.47 -0.85
N GLY A 219 1.79 -23.61 -0.85
CA GLY A 219 2.01 -24.68 0.13
C GLY A 219 1.17 -24.58 1.41
N THR A 220 0.44 -23.47 1.66
CA THR A 220 -0.54 -23.45 2.75
C THR A 220 -1.76 -24.28 2.37
N SER A 221 -1.85 -25.48 2.94
CA SER A 221 -3.00 -26.39 2.78
C SER A 221 -4.12 -25.97 3.73
N SER A 222 -4.84 -24.90 3.41
CA SER A 222 -6.09 -24.56 4.10
C SER A 222 -7.30 -25.01 3.28
N GLY A 223 -8.15 -25.83 3.89
CA GLY A 223 -9.40 -26.36 3.32
C GLY A 223 -10.49 -25.33 3.08
N GLU A 224 -10.20 -24.04 3.26
CA GLU A 224 -11.04 -22.91 2.91
C GLU A 224 -10.12 -21.85 2.29
N GLN A 225 -9.83 -21.98 0.99
CA GLN A 225 -9.35 -20.83 0.23
C GLN A 225 -10.51 -19.84 0.17
N GLU A 226 -10.51 -18.91 1.10
CA GLU A 226 -11.41 -17.77 1.06
C GLU A 226 -11.25 -17.08 -0.30
N MET A 227 -12.32 -17.00 -1.08
CA MET A 227 -12.26 -16.38 -2.40
C MET A 227 -11.92 -14.91 -2.20
N LEU A 228 -10.72 -14.52 -2.64
CA LEU A 228 -10.31 -13.13 -2.61
C LEU A 228 -11.25 -12.29 -3.49
N PRO A 229 -11.57 -11.06 -3.07
CA PRO A 229 -12.35 -10.15 -3.90
C PRO A 229 -11.67 -9.94 -5.25
N ALA A 230 -12.45 -9.88 -6.34
CA ALA A 230 -11.92 -9.77 -7.71
C ALA A 230 -11.00 -8.56 -7.93
N TRP A 231 -11.20 -7.48 -7.16
CA TRP A 231 -10.36 -6.29 -7.22
C TRP A 231 -8.94 -6.55 -6.69
N VAL A 232 -8.73 -7.49 -5.75
CA VAL A 232 -7.41 -7.84 -5.20
C VAL A 232 -6.53 -8.46 -6.30
N THR A 233 -7.10 -9.34 -7.12
CA THR A 233 -6.39 -9.95 -8.25
C THR A 233 -5.93 -8.90 -9.25
N LYS A 234 -6.78 -7.90 -9.54
CA LYS A 234 -6.43 -6.80 -10.46
C LYS A 234 -5.29 -5.93 -9.94
N VAL A 235 -5.22 -5.69 -8.63
CA VAL A 235 -4.09 -4.98 -8.02
C VAL A 235 -2.78 -5.75 -8.27
N ALA A 236 -2.80 -7.08 -8.09
CA ALA A 236 -1.61 -7.91 -8.30
C ALA A 236 -1.05 -7.81 -9.74
N GLU A 237 -1.94 -7.86 -10.73
CA GLU A 237 -1.59 -7.78 -12.16
C GLU A 237 -1.03 -6.41 -12.57
N GLY A 238 -1.38 -5.36 -11.81
CA GLY A 238 -0.84 -4.01 -11.98
C GLY A 238 0.53 -3.82 -11.37
N VAL A 239 0.99 -4.70 -10.47
CA VAL A 239 2.29 -4.51 -9.83
C VAL A 239 3.41 -4.88 -10.79
N LYS A 240 4.16 -3.89 -11.32
CA LYS A 240 5.31 -4.11 -12.20
C LYS A 240 6.50 -3.27 -11.79
N PHE A 241 7.63 -3.92 -11.62
CA PHE A 241 8.89 -3.28 -11.26
C PHE A 241 9.96 -3.62 -12.28
N ASP A 242 10.69 -2.61 -12.75
CA ASP A 242 11.98 -2.81 -13.41
C ASP A 242 13.05 -2.26 -12.48
N THR A 243 14.04 -3.08 -12.15
CA THR A 243 15.17 -2.67 -11.34
C THR A 243 16.48 -3.09 -11.99
N THR A 244 17.55 -2.37 -11.65
CA THR A 244 18.91 -2.75 -12.04
C THR A 244 19.61 -3.28 -10.79
N MET A 245 19.99 -4.54 -10.81
CA MET A 245 20.86 -5.11 -9.80
C MET A 245 22.24 -4.45 -9.91
N THR A 246 22.73 -3.88 -8.83
CA THR A 246 24.09 -3.35 -8.78
C THR A 246 25.07 -4.49 -8.52
N SER A 247 26.27 -4.39 -9.08
CA SER A 247 27.37 -5.32 -8.80
C SER A 247 27.67 -5.41 -7.29
N LEU A 248 27.89 -6.62 -6.77
CA LEU A 248 28.27 -6.90 -5.37
C LEU A 248 29.58 -6.23 -4.94
N ASP A 249 30.35 -5.64 -5.87
CA ASP A 249 31.59 -4.89 -5.58
C ASP A 249 31.38 -3.44 -5.12
N SER A 250 30.13 -2.97 -4.98
CA SER A 250 29.82 -1.54 -4.77
C SER A 250 29.15 -1.18 -3.44
N LEU A 251 29.41 -1.93 -2.36
CA LEU A 251 28.92 -1.62 -1.01
C LEU A 251 30.02 -1.03 -0.11
N THR A 252 30.47 0.19 -0.41
CA THR A 252 31.08 1.10 0.56
C THR A 252 30.76 2.55 0.19
N GLU A 253 30.32 3.35 1.17
CA GLU A 253 29.96 4.79 1.12
C GLU A 253 28.46 5.04 0.74
N SER A 254 27.59 5.74 1.47
CA SER A 254 27.70 6.82 2.47
C SER A 254 26.40 6.99 3.28
N ILE A 255 26.50 7.57 4.49
CA ILE A 255 25.41 8.13 5.32
C ILE A 255 25.52 9.66 5.32
N ARG A 256 24.37 10.40 5.30
CA ARG A 256 24.05 11.76 5.89
C ARG A 256 23.02 12.49 4.99
N GLY A 257 21.96 13.18 5.45
CA GLY A 257 21.44 13.60 6.76
C GLY A 257 20.04 14.29 6.62
N GLY A 258 19.45 14.78 7.74
CA GLY A 258 18.11 15.43 7.89
C GLY A 258 17.99 16.88 7.36
N GLU A 259 16.93 17.68 7.52
CA GLU A 259 15.79 17.87 8.49
C GLU A 259 14.60 18.55 7.71
N LEU A 260 13.29 18.34 7.99
CA LEU A 260 12.36 18.82 9.06
C LEU A 260 11.56 20.11 8.72
N ILE A 261 10.21 20.02 8.73
CA ILE A 261 9.08 21.02 8.88
C ILE A 261 7.89 20.56 8.01
N GLU A 262 6.57 20.79 8.23
CA GLU A 262 5.61 21.10 9.32
C GLU A 262 4.25 21.09 8.57
N SER A 263 3.54 19.96 8.45
CA SER A 263 2.32 19.91 7.61
C SER A 263 1.03 19.67 8.40
N VAL A 264 -0.11 19.90 7.76
CA VAL A 264 -1.42 19.41 8.22
C VAL A 264 -1.47 17.94 7.83
N GLU A 265 -1.24 17.08 8.82
CA GLU A 265 -0.94 15.67 8.63
C GLU A 265 -2.18 14.82 8.87
N THR A 266 -2.40 13.88 7.96
CA THR A 266 -3.08 12.64 8.32
C THR A 266 -1.94 11.73 8.74
N GLN A 267 -1.83 11.43 10.03
CA GLN A 267 -0.83 10.47 10.48
C GLN A 267 -1.39 9.08 10.18
N ASP A 268 -0.67 8.37 9.30
CA ASP A 268 -0.78 6.94 9.05
C ASP A 268 -2.14 6.47 8.55
N LEU A 269 -2.51 6.85 7.31
CA LEU A 269 -3.62 6.18 6.62
C LEU A 269 -3.20 4.74 6.30
N TYR A 270 -3.93 3.78 6.86
CA TYR A 270 -3.63 2.36 6.78
C TYR A 270 -4.75 1.63 6.02
N LEU A 271 -4.37 0.92 4.97
CA LEU A 271 -5.25 0.01 4.24
C LEU A 271 -4.85 -1.43 4.56
N ARG A 272 -5.74 -2.20 5.19
CA ARG A 272 -5.47 -3.60 5.55
C ARG A 272 -6.33 -4.55 4.73
N PHE A 273 -5.70 -5.57 4.14
CA PHE A 273 -6.37 -6.44 3.16
C PHE A 273 -6.64 -7.88 3.64
N ASP A 274 -6.21 -8.25 4.83
CA ASP A 274 -6.35 -9.62 5.37
C ASP A 274 -7.49 -9.82 6.38
N GLU A 275 -8.22 -8.76 6.72
CA GLU A 275 -9.38 -8.83 7.60
C GLU A 275 -10.66 -8.54 6.81
N VAL A 276 -11.29 -9.59 6.29
CA VAL A 276 -12.72 -9.55 5.97
C VAL A 276 -13.45 -9.78 7.28
N GLN A 277 -14.07 -8.74 7.83
CA GLN A 277 -14.82 -8.85 9.08
C GLN A 277 -15.97 -9.85 8.89
N ASP A 278 -16.11 -10.82 9.81
CA ASP A 278 -17.17 -11.83 9.77
C ASP A 278 -18.55 -11.18 9.56
N GLY A 279 -19.18 -11.43 8.40
CA GLY A 279 -20.48 -10.89 8.03
C GLY A 279 -20.48 -9.56 7.26
N ALA A 280 -19.32 -8.97 6.96
CA ALA A 280 -19.21 -7.93 5.97
C ALA A 280 -19.38 -8.52 4.56
N GLU A 281 -20.03 -7.79 3.65
CA GLU A 281 -20.01 -8.17 2.23
C GLU A 281 -18.54 -8.27 1.78
N LEU A 282 -18.22 -9.25 0.92
CA LEU A 282 -16.88 -9.65 0.42
C LEU A 282 -16.10 -8.53 -0.33
N SER A 283 -16.35 -7.26 -0.03
CA SER A 283 -15.75 -6.10 -0.68
C SER A 283 -15.32 -5.02 0.31
N ALA A 284 -15.59 -5.16 1.61
CA ALA A 284 -15.18 -4.20 2.64
C ALA A 284 -13.66 -4.24 2.89
N ILE A 285 -12.99 -3.09 2.79
CA ILE A 285 -11.57 -2.91 3.14
C ILE A 285 -11.51 -2.16 4.48
N PRO A 286 -11.02 -2.75 5.58
CA PRO A 286 -10.83 -2.01 6.82
C PRO A 286 -9.80 -0.90 6.62
N MET A 287 -10.15 0.28 7.12
CA MET A 287 -9.32 1.47 7.12
C MET A 287 -9.06 1.93 8.54
N GLU A 288 -7.79 2.15 8.84
CA GLU A 288 -7.36 2.80 10.07
C GLU A 288 -6.61 4.09 9.75
N GLY A 289 -6.61 5.03 10.68
CA GLY A 289 -5.80 6.24 10.58
C GLY A 289 -6.15 7.24 11.66
N SER A 290 -5.61 8.44 11.56
CA SER A 290 -5.95 9.54 12.46
C SER A 290 -6.32 10.79 11.68
N PHE A 291 -7.37 11.49 12.15
CA PHE A 291 -7.78 12.78 11.61
C PHE A 291 -7.64 13.87 12.65
N ASP A 292 -6.95 14.93 12.26
CA ASP A 292 -6.84 16.14 13.06
C ASP A 292 -7.89 17.16 12.61
N VAL A 293 -8.93 17.32 13.42
CA VAL A 293 -9.98 18.31 13.17
C VAL A 293 -9.69 19.55 14.01
N VAL A 294 -9.47 20.68 13.35
CA VAL A 294 -9.32 21.98 14.02
C VAL A 294 -10.65 22.72 14.02
N ILE A 295 -11.28 22.84 15.20
CA ILE A 295 -12.54 23.58 15.39
C ILE A 295 -12.24 24.95 15.97
N ASN A 296 -12.85 26.00 15.40
CA ASN A 296 -12.89 27.32 16.04
C ASN A 296 -13.96 27.27 17.15
N ASN A 297 -13.56 27.47 18.41
CA ASN A 297 -14.45 27.55 19.56
C ASN A 297 -15.30 28.84 19.46
N PRO A 298 -16.61 28.75 19.17
CA PRO A 298 -17.46 29.93 19.04
C PRO A 298 -17.75 30.62 20.38
N LEU A 299 -17.42 29.97 21.50
CA LEU A 299 -17.62 30.46 22.88
C LEU A 299 -16.38 31.19 23.43
N GLY A 300 -15.29 31.24 22.66
CA GLY A 300 -14.01 31.84 23.06
C GLY A 300 -13.17 30.91 23.95
N SER A 301 -11.91 31.28 24.19
CA SER A 301 -10.93 30.44 24.92
C SER A 301 -11.31 30.16 26.38
N SER A 302 -12.22 30.91 26.98
CA SER A 302 -12.52 30.82 28.42
C SER A 302 -13.54 29.73 28.80
N GLN A 303 -14.09 28.95 27.85
CA GLN A 303 -15.12 27.94 28.15
C GLN A 303 -14.68 26.54 27.76
N ASP A 304 -14.89 25.60 28.69
CA ASP A 304 -14.64 24.17 28.50
C ASP A 304 -15.63 23.59 27.52
N ILE A 305 -15.10 22.89 26.53
CA ILE A 305 -15.87 22.12 25.56
C ILE A 305 -15.40 20.67 25.67
N VAL A 306 -16.35 19.75 25.86
CA VAL A 306 -16.08 18.31 25.86
C VAL A 306 -16.71 17.72 24.62
N ILE A 307 -15.94 17.01 23.82
CA ILE A 307 -16.46 16.34 22.64
C ILE A 307 -16.81 14.93 23.05
N GLU A 308 -18.08 14.56 22.96
CA GLU A 308 -18.58 13.27 23.42
C GLU A 308 -18.40 12.17 22.37
N SER A 309 -18.65 12.50 21.11
CA SER A 309 -18.47 11.54 20.02
C SER A 309 -18.35 12.19 18.65
N VAL A 310 -17.66 11.49 17.76
CA VAL A 310 -17.56 11.84 16.34
C VAL A 310 -17.93 10.65 15.48
N ALA A 311 -18.78 10.88 14.47
CA ALA A 311 -19.10 9.92 13.44
C ALA A 311 -18.80 10.53 12.06
N MET A 312 -18.39 9.72 11.10
CA MET A 312 -18.01 10.19 9.77
C MET A 312 -18.64 9.34 8.68
N SER A 313 -19.11 10.00 7.62
CA SER A 313 -19.51 9.36 6.37
C SER A 313 -18.76 10.08 5.24
N LEU A 314 -17.79 9.38 4.67
CA LEU A 314 -16.84 9.92 3.71
C LEU A 314 -16.89 9.10 2.41
N SER A 315 -16.37 9.69 1.35
CA SER A 315 -16.20 9.07 0.05
C SER A 315 -14.76 9.31 -0.39
N LEU A 316 -14.07 8.23 -0.75
CA LEU A 316 -12.79 8.28 -1.42
C LEU A 316 -13.04 8.56 -2.90
N VAL A 317 -12.40 9.58 -3.47
CA VAL A 317 -12.57 9.99 -4.86
C VAL A 317 -11.24 10.08 -5.60
N ASN A 318 -11.28 9.81 -6.90
CA ASN A 318 -10.11 9.92 -7.79
C ASN A 318 -10.02 11.35 -8.35
N GLY A 319 -9.39 12.24 -7.60
CA GLY A 319 -9.20 13.65 -7.96
C GLY A 319 -9.84 14.65 -6.98
N ALA A 320 -9.35 15.89 -7.02
CA ALA A 320 -9.78 16.97 -6.14
C ALA A 320 -11.08 17.69 -6.55
N ARG A 321 -11.74 17.27 -7.65
CA ARG A 321 -12.94 17.94 -8.16
C ARG A 321 -14.21 17.33 -7.54
N ASN A 322 -15.25 18.15 -7.37
CA ASN A 322 -16.53 17.68 -6.81
C ASN A 322 -17.24 16.63 -7.69
N ASP A 323 -16.87 16.51 -8.96
CA ASP A 323 -17.37 15.51 -9.93
C ASP A 323 -16.41 14.32 -10.12
N ALA A 324 -15.38 14.22 -9.28
CA ALA A 324 -14.42 13.12 -9.33
C ALA A 324 -15.13 11.75 -9.11
N PRO A 325 -14.74 10.70 -9.85
CA PRO A 325 -15.28 9.36 -9.65
C PRO A 325 -15.11 8.89 -8.21
N VAL A 326 -16.18 8.37 -7.61
CA VAL A 326 -16.16 7.79 -6.26
C VAL A 326 -15.57 6.39 -6.33
N LEU A 327 -14.43 6.20 -5.65
CA LEU A 327 -13.73 4.93 -5.55
C LEU A 327 -14.38 4.02 -4.50
N GLY A 328 -14.79 4.60 -3.38
CA GLY A 328 -15.49 3.87 -2.32
C GLY A 328 -16.03 4.81 -1.25
N ARG A 329 -16.83 4.24 -0.34
CA ARG A 329 -17.40 4.97 0.81
C ARG A 329 -16.75 4.49 2.09
N ILE A 330 -16.40 5.42 2.96
CA ILE A 330 -15.83 5.16 4.27
C ILE A 330 -16.88 5.54 5.31
N GLU A 331 -17.32 4.56 6.09
CA GLU A 331 -18.22 4.80 7.22
C GLU A 331 -17.47 4.54 8.52
N SER A 332 -17.44 5.54 9.39
CA SER A 332 -16.90 5.43 10.74
C SER A 332 -18.03 5.63 11.76
N PRO A 333 -18.37 4.60 12.56
CA PRO A 333 -19.42 4.71 13.55
C PRO A 333 -19.07 5.76 14.62
N PRO A 334 -20.04 6.25 15.40
CA PRO A 334 -19.76 7.20 16.47
C PRO A 334 -18.73 6.66 17.46
N VAL A 335 -17.53 7.22 17.46
CA VAL A 335 -16.48 6.91 18.42
C VAL A 335 -16.67 7.83 19.62
N LYS A 336 -16.85 7.26 20.81
CA LYS A 336 -16.89 8.05 22.04
C LYS A 336 -15.49 8.52 22.38
N THR A 337 -15.35 9.82 22.53
CA THR A 337 -14.13 10.45 23.04
C THR A 337 -14.51 11.09 24.37
N GLU A 338 -13.82 10.80 25.47
CA GLU A 338 -13.99 11.60 26.69
C GLU A 338 -12.87 12.65 26.76
N ASP A 339 -12.54 13.26 25.62
CA ASP A 339 -11.46 14.21 25.51
C ASP A 339 -11.90 15.57 26.05
N ARG A 340 -11.25 16.00 27.14
CA ARG A 340 -11.47 17.29 27.80
C ARG A 340 -10.29 18.19 27.48
N ARG A 341 -10.45 19.10 26.52
CA ARG A 341 -9.40 20.06 26.15
C ARG A 341 -9.71 21.44 26.74
N TYR A 342 -8.77 21.95 27.56
CA TYR A 342 -8.75 23.34 27.99
C TYR A 342 -8.13 24.20 26.89
N VAL A 343 -8.84 25.22 26.42
CA VAL A 343 -8.28 26.19 25.48
C VAL A 343 -7.61 27.31 26.27
N ASN A 344 -6.36 27.12 26.70
CA ASN A 344 -5.64 28.24 27.32
C ASN A 344 -5.39 29.34 26.27
N GLY A 345 -6.12 30.45 26.40
CA GLY A 345 -5.84 31.66 25.64
C GLY A 345 -4.59 32.35 26.20
N SER A 346 -3.49 32.30 25.45
CA SER A 346 -2.36 33.19 25.60
C SER A 346 -2.59 34.48 24.84
#